data_AF-L1ISD2-F1
#
_entry.id   AF-L1ISD2-F1
#
_cell.length_a   1.000
_cell.length_b   1.000
_cell.length_c   1.000
_cell.angle_alpha   90.00
_cell.angle_beta   90.00
_cell.angle_gamma   90.00
#
_symmetry.space_group_name_H-M   'P 1'
#
loop_
_entity.id
_entity.type
_entity.pdbx_description
1 polymer ?
#
loop_
_entity_poly.entity_id
_entity_poly.type
_entity_poly.pdbx_seq_one_letter_code
_entity_poly.pdbx_strand_id
1 'polypeptide(L)'
;TIQTCSSYKSGLMHMLKNYGVTLSTEAVKTLSSDFRGLKRTLNLSESCNQNAAVTTGKVPLSYDLYSVLAKVMLQKPEREYVWARTFLILAWNLMSRSRNVCTLLYDDMEFFGDALRFYVINSKND
;
A
#
# COMPACT_ATOMS: atom_id res chain seq x y z
N THR A 1 10.30 9.57 1.79
CA THR A 1 11.38 9.66 2.81
C THR A 1 10.86 9.78 4.24
N ILE A 2 9.79 10.58 4.46
CA ILE A 2 9.18 10.81 5.79
C ILE A 2 8.63 9.53 6.45
N GLN A 3 7.96 8.68 5.67
CA GLN A 3 7.39 7.41 6.15
C GLN A 3 8.50 6.43 6.58
N THR A 4 9.66 6.52 5.95
CA THR A 4 10.84 5.71 6.24
C THR A 4 11.42 6.04 7.62
N CYS A 5 11.53 7.33 7.97
CA CYS A 5 12.05 7.78 9.26
C CYS A 5 11.20 7.28 10.46
N SER A 6 9.88 7.31 10.32
CA SER A 6 8.96 6.78 11.34
C SER A 6 9.04 5.25 11.46
N SER A 7 9.24 4.57 10.33
CA SER A 7 9.43 3.12 10.28
C SER A 7 10.75 2.69 10.95
N TYR A 8 11.84 3.42 10.69
CA TYR A 8 13.14 3.17 11.34
C TYR A 8 13.09 3.34 12.85
N LYS A 9 12.45 4.42 13.34
CA LYS A 9 12.25 4.62 14.78
C LYS A 9 11.52 3.43 15.40
N SER A 10 10.43 3.00 14.77
CA SER A 10 9.59 1.90 15.26
C SER A 10 10.36 0.58 15.25
N GLY A 11 11.14 0.31 14.19
CA GLY A 11 12.01 -0.86 14.09
C GLY A 11 13.10 -0.89 15.16
N LEU A 12 13.80 0.22 15.39
CA LEU A 12 14.82 0.32 16.45
C LEU A 12 14.23 0.09 17.84
N MET A 13 13.09 0.70 18.14
CA MET A 13 12.39 0.52 19.43
C MET A 13 11.95 -0.93 19.61
N HIS A 14 11.46 -1.57 18.56
CA HIS A 14 11.08 -2.98 18.57
C HIS A 14 12.30 -3.90 18.80
N MET A 15 13.41 -3.64 18.12
CA MET A 15 14.65 -4.40 18.32
C MET A 15 15.15 -4.29 19.75
N LEU A 16 15.25 -3.08 20.30
CA LEU A 16 15.72 -2.87 21.68
C LEU A 16 14.84 -3.57 22.71
N LYS A 17 13.52 -3.55 22.49
CA LYS A 17 12.56 -4.32 23.29
C LYS A 17 12.82 -5.83 23.20
N ASN A 18 13.09 -6.36 22.01
CA ASN A 18 13.38 -7.78 21.81
C ASN A 18 14.72 -8.22 22.44
N TYR A 19 15.70 -7.32 22.53
CA TYR A 19 16.96 -7.56 23.24
C TYR A 19 16.84 -7.40 24.77
N GLY A 20 15.63 -7.18 25.30
CA GLY A 20 15.39 -7.01 26.74
C GLY A 20 15.87 -5.68 27.31
N VAL A 21 16.23 -4.72 26.45
CA VAL A 21 16.70 -3.39 26.86
C VAL A 21 15.49 -2.49 27.08
N THR A 22 15.10 -2.26 28.33
CA THR A 22 14.14 -1.21 28.67
C THR A 22 14.84 0.14 28.68
N LEU A 23 14.63 0.91 27.61
CA LEU A 23 15.05 2.31 27.55
C LEU A 23 14.40 3.11 28.68
N SER A 24 15.18 3.96 29.35
CA SER A 24 14.62 4.94 30.28
C SER A 24 13.67 5.89 29.56
N THR A 25 12.70 6.45 30.30
CA THR A 25 11.72 7.41 29.76
C THR A 25 12.40 8.64 29.17
N GLU A 26 13.57 9.02 29.68
CA GLU A 26 14.40 10.11 29.16
C GLU A 26 15.01 9.76 27.80
N ALA A 27 15.60 8.56 27.66
CA ALA A 27 16.19 8.10 26.41
C ALA A 27 15.15 8.00 25.28
N VAL A 28 13.93 7.56 25.58
CA VAL A 28 12.82 7.51 24.60
C VAL A 28 12.40 8.92 24.16
N LYS A 29 12.40 9.89 25.07
CA LYS A 29 12.07 11.29 24.76
C LYS A 29 13.15 11.92 23.87
N THR A 30 14.42 11.71 24.19
CA THR A 30 15.56 12.19 23.39
C THR A 30 15.50 11.60 21.97
N LEU A 31 15.39 10.27 21.86
CA LEU A 31 15.27 9.59 20.57
C LEU A 31 14.06 10.11 19.75
N SER A 32 12.94 10.36 20.42
CA SER A 32 11.75 10.92 19.77
C SER A 32 11.97 12.35 19.27
N SER A 33 12.75 13.14 20.00
CA SER A 33 13.14 14.50 19.62
C SER A 33 14.09 14.48 18.42
N ASP A 34 15.08 13.59 18.43
CA ASP A 34 16.09 13.47 17.37
C ASP A 34 15.44 13.04 16.05
N PHE A 35 14.59 12.01 16.07
CA PHE A 35 13.83 11.58 14.89
C PHE A 35 12.85 12.66 14.40
N ARG A 36 12.34 13.51 15.29
CA ARG A 36 11.51 14.66 14.92
C ARG A 36 12.35 15.75 14.24
N GLY A 37 13.56 16.01 14.74
CA GLY A 37 14.54 16.91 14.11
C GLY A 37 14.92 16.42 12.72
N LEU A 38 15.28 15.13 12.60
CA LEU A 38 15.62 14.50 11.32
C LEU A 38 14.48 14.63 10.30
N LYS A 39 13.23 14.37 10.73
CA LYS A 39 12.04 14.55 9.88
C LYS A 39 11.88 16.00 9.41
N ARG A 40 12.15 17.00 10.26
CA ARG A 40 12.07 18.41 9.87
C ARG A 40 13.14 18.78 8.85
N THR A 41 14.38 18.35 9.05
CA THR A 41 15.49 18.62 8.11
C THR A 41 15.21 17.99 6.73
N LEU A 42 14.68 16.77 6.72
CA LEU A 42 14.26 16.10 5.48
C LEU A 42 13.12 16.85 4.78
N ASN A 43 12.09 17.26 5.52
CA ASN A 43 11.00 18.05 4.96
C ASN A 43 11.51 19.37 4.35
N LEU A 44 12.43 20.06 5.02
CA LEU A 44 13.02 21.31 4.52
C LEU A 44 13.81 21.07 3.23
N SER A 45 14.60 19.98 3.16
CA SER A 45 15.34 19.61 1.96
C SER A 45 14.46 19.19 0.78
N GLU A 46 13.31 18.55 1.04
CA GLU A 46 12.33 18.18 0.02
C GLU A 46 11.55 19.42 -0.47
N SER A 47 11.19 20.35 0.43
CA SER A 47 10.46 21.58 0.08
C SER A 47 11.31 22.60 -0.70
N CYS A 48 12.61 22.71 -0.44
CA CYS A 48 13.49 23.61 -1.22
C CYS A 48 13.63 23.21 -2.70
N ASN A 49 13.28 21.97 -3.06
CA ASN A 49 13.36 21.47 -4.43
C ASN A 49 12.02 21.50 -5.19
N GLN A 50 10.88 21.80 -4.54
CA GLN A 50 9.56 21.66 -5.19
C GLN A 50 8.58 22.77 -4.78
N ASN A 51 8.42 23.76 -5.67
CA ASN A 51 7.29 24.73 -5.66
C ASN A 51 5.94 24.10 -6.04
N ALA A 52 5.82 22.77 -6.09
CA ALA A 52 4.57 22.09 -6.35
C ALA A 52 3.96 21.69 -5.02
N ALA A 53 2.70 22.10 -4.79
CA ALA A 53 1.90 21.60 -3.68
C ALA A 53 1.92 20.07 -3.71
N VAL A 54 2.71 19.46 -2.82
CA VAL A 54 2.84 18.02 -2.70
C VAL A 54 1.48 17.50 -2.25
N THR A 55 0.64 17.11 -3.22
CA THR A 55 -0.62 16.42 -2.96
C THR A 55 -0.24 15.07 -2.41
N THR A 56 -0.12 15.00 -1.09
CA THR A 56 0.46 13.84 -0.42
C THR A 56 -0.63 12.77 -0.35
N GLY A 57 -0.71 11.92 -1.36
CA GLY A 57 -1.69 10.84 -1.40
C GLY A 57 -1.83 10.23 -2.79
N LYS A 58 -2.25 8.96 -2.84
CA LYS A 58 -2.68 8.34 -4.09
C LYS A 58 -4.08 8.88 -4.41
N VAL A 59 -4.25 9.52 -5.56
CA VAL A 59 -5.59 9.91 -6.03
C VAL A 59 -6.38 8.62 -6.26
N PRO A 60 -7.56 8.44 -5.63
CA PRO A 60 -8.38 7.26 -5.84
C PRO A 60 -8.82 7.20 -7.31
N LEU A 61 -8.74 6.00 -7.89
CA LEU A 61 -9.28 5.75 -9.22
C LEU A 61 -10.80 5.95 -9.17
N SER A 62 -11.35 6.86 -9.97
CA SER A 62 -12.80 7.06 -10.05
C SER A 62 -13.47 5.93 -10.82
N TYR A 63 -14.75 5.69 -10.54
CA TYR A 63 -15.52 4.67 -11.26
C TYR A 63 -15.60 4.97 -12.77
N ASP A 64 -15.75 6.25 -13.15
CA ASP A 64 -15.78 6.65 -14.55
C ASP A 64 -14.50 6.26 -15.28
N LEU A 65 -13.34 6.57 -14.67
CA LEU A 65 -12.04 6.22 -15.24
C LEU A 65 -11.83 4.70 -15.29
N TYR A 66 -12.23 3.97 -14.23
CA TYR A 66 -12.25 2.51 -14.24
C TYR A 66 -13.07 1.95 -15.41
N SER A 67 -14.28 2.50 -15.63
CA SER A 67 -15.19 2.02 -16.67
C SER A 67 -14.63 2.24 -18.08
N VAL A 68 -13.97 3.39 -18.31
CA VAL A 68 -13.32 3.71 -19.57
C VAL A 68 -12.13 2.79 -19.80
N LEU A 69 -11.26 2.60 -18.80
CA LEU A 69 -10.11 1.70 -18.90
C LEU A 69 -10.54 0.26 -19.21
N ALA A 70 -11.52 -0.27 -18.48
CA ALA A 70 -12.01 -1.62 -18.69
C ALA A 70 -12.62 -1.83 -20.09
N LYS A 71 -13.30 -0.80 -20.64
CA LYS A 71 -13.84 -0.83 -22.01
C LYS A 71 -12.73 -0.76 -23.06
N VAL A 72 -11.74 0.12 -22.90
CA VAL A 72 -10.62 0.24 -23.82
C VAL A 72 -9.82 -1.07 -23.87
N MET A 73 -9.54 -1.68 -22.71
CA MET A 73 -8.83 -2.96 -22.65
C MET A 73 -9.65 -4.12 -23.25
N LEU A 74 -10.98 -4.05 -23.24
CA LEU A 74 -11.84 -5.06 -23.86
C LEU A 74 -11.78 -5.04 -25.39
N GLN A 75 -11.56 -3.88 -25.99
CA GLN A 75 -11.47 -3.71 -27.46
C GLN A 75 -10.14 -4.22 -28.04
N LYS A 76 -9.19 -4.59 -27.18
CA LYS A 76 -7.82 -4.92 -27.51
C LYS A 76 -7.60 -6.43 -27.31
N PRO A 77 -7.33 -7.20 -28.38
CA PRO A 77 -7.19 -8.65 -28.28
C PRO A 77 -5.83 -9.08 -27.71
N GLU A 78 -4.88 -8.16 -27.54
CA GLU A 78 -3.56 -8.49 -27.05
C GLU A 78 -3.62 -9.01 -25.61
N ARG A 79 -2.85 -10.08 -25.33
CA ARG A 79 -2.86 -10.81 -24.06
C ARG A 79 -2.66 -9.88 -22.85
N GLU A 80 -1.83 -8.86 -23.01
CA GLU A 80 -1.52 -7.86 -21.98
C GLU A 80 -2.77 -7.09 -21.55
N TYR A 81 -3.63 -6.70 -22.49
CA TYR A 81 -4.88 -6.01 -22.19
C TYR A 81 -5.91 -6.93 -21.56
N VAL A 82 -5.98 -8.20 -21.99
CA VAL A 82 -6.85 -9.21 -21.37
C VAL A 82 -6.44 -9.43 -19.92
N TRP A 83 -5.14 -9.57 -19.65
CA TRP A 83 -4.63 -9.74 -18.30
C TRP A 83 -4.84 -8.49 -17.45
N ALA A 84 -4.48 -7.31 -17.96
CA ALA A 84 -4.66 -6.04 -17.26
C ALA A 84 -6.12 -5.77 -16.91
N ARG A 85 -7.05 -6.06 -17.83
CA ARG A 85 -8.50 -5.96 -17.60
C ARG A 85 -8.94 -6.91 -16.49
N THR A 86 -8.52 -8.17 -16.55
CA THR A 86 -8.88 -9.18 -15.55
C THR A 86 -8.37 -8.76 -14.17
N PHE A 87 -7.10 -8.36 -14.08
CA PHE A 87 -6.50 -7.85 -12.85
C PHE A 87 -7.26 -6.62 -12.31
N LEU A 88 -7.57 -5.64 -13.17
CA LEU A 88 -8.27 -4.43 -12.77
C LEU A 88 -9.68 -4.72 -12.23
N ILE A 89 -10.43 -5.60 -12.91
CA ILE A 89 -11.77 -6.02 -12.49
C ILE A 89 -11.70 -6.73 -11.14
N LEU A 90 -10.75 -7.66 -10.95
CA LEU A 90 -10.59 -8.38 -9.69
C LEU A 90 -10.17 -7.45 -8.55
N ALA A 91 -9.18 -6.58 -8.79
CA ALA A 91 -8.73 -5.61 -7.79
C ALA A 91 -9.84 -4.64 -7.37
N TRP A 92 -10.67 -4.21 -8.33
CA TRP A 92 -11.80 -3.31 -8.08
C TRP A 92 -12.93 -4.02 -7.30
N ASN A 93 -13.39 -5.18 -7.77
CA ASN A 93 -14.53 -5.88 -7.14
C ASN A 93 -14.18 -6.49 -5.77
N LEU A 94 -12.97 -7.01 -5.61
CA LEU A 94 -12.53 -7.60 -4.33
C LEU A 94 -11.96 -6.55 -3.36
N MET A 95 -11.86 -5.29 -3.79
CA MET A 95 -11.19 -4.21 -3.04
C MET A 95 -9.82 -4.63 -2.49
N SER A 96 -9.12 -5.47 -3.25
CA SER A 96 -7.98 -6.25 -2.77
C SER A 96 -6.66 -5.63 -3.18
N ARG A 97 -5.62 -5.85 -2.37
CA ARG A 97 -4.26 -5.39 -2.72
C ARG A 97 -3.76 -6.20 -3.91
N SER A 98 -2.94 -5.58 -4.75
CA SER A 98 -2.36 -6.22 -5.93
C SER A 98 -1.75 -7.60 -5.63
N ARG A 99 -1.01 -7.73 -4.52
CA ARG A 99 -0.42 -9.00 -4.07
C ARG A 99 -1.47 -10.10 -3.93
N ASN A 100 -2.58 -9.81 -3.26
CA ASN A 100 -3.62 -10.79 -3.00
C ASN A 100 -4.32 -11.21 -4.29
N VAL A 101 -4.56 -10.26 -5.21
CA VAL A 101 -5.14 -10.55 -6.53
C VAL A 101 -4.22 -11.44 -7.36
N CYS A 102 -2.91 -11.15 -7.35
CA CYS A 102 -1.92 -11.92 -8.09
C CYS A 102 -1.67 -13.33 -7.53
N THR A 103 -2.06 -13.61 -6.28
CA THR A 103 -1.91 -14.92 -5.65
C THR A 103 -3.17 -15.78 -5.70
N LEU A 104 -4.27 -15.29 -6.29
CA LEU A 104 -5.49 -16.08 -6.45
C LEU A 104 -5.24 -17.27 -7.37
N LEU A 105 -5.59 -18.47 -6.92
CA LEU A 105 -5.53 -19.70 -7.69
C LEU A 105 -6.93 -20.06 -8.22
N TYR A 106 -6.99 -20.92 -9.23
CA TYR A 106 -8.27 -21.44 -9.74
C TYR A 106 -9.06 -22.21 -8.68
N ASP A 107 -8.36 -22.92 -7.78
CA ASP A 107 -8.99 -23.67 -6.69
C ASP A 107 -9.62 -22.75 -5.63
N ASP A 108 -9.28 -21.46 -5.62
CA ASP A 108 -9.86 -20.45 -4.74
C ASP A 108 -11.17 -19.87 -5.30
N MET A 109 -11.61 -20.33 -6.48
CA MET A 109 -12.74 -19.77 -7.21
C MET A 109 -13.90 -20.75 -7.23
N GLU A 110 -15.07 -20.27 -6.82
CA GLU A 110 -16.30 -21.06 -6.87
C GLU A 110 -17.42 -20.24 -7.49
N PHE A 111 -18.21 -20.87 -8.35
CA PHE A 111 -19.45 -20.28 -8.83
C PHE A 111 -20.57 -20.63 -7.84
N PHE A 112 -21.14 -19.60 -7.20
CA PHE A 112 -22.21 -19.77 -6.22
C PHE A 112 -23.41 -18.93 -6.62
N GLY A 113 -24.47 -19.60 -7.08
CA GLY A 113 -25.68 -18.93 -7.56
C GLY A 113 -25.43 -18.21 -8.88
N ASP A 114 -25.46 -16.89 -8.86
CA ASP A 114 -25.21 -15.98 -9.99
C ASP A 114 -23.87 -15.22 -9.87
N ALA A 115 -23.07 -15.53 -8.85
CA ALA A 115 -21.83 -14.81 -8.54
C ALA A 115 -20.61 -15.72 -8.54
N LEU A 116 -19.48 -15.16 -8.99
CA LEU A 116 -18.17 -15.77 -8.85
C LEU A 116 -17.56 -15.37 -7.51
N ARG A 117 -17.37 -16.34 -6.61
CA ARG A 117 -16.80 -16.16 -5.28
C ARG A 117 -15.30 -16.48 -5.29
N PHE A 118 -14.54 -15.73 -4.50
CA PHE A 118 -13.11 -15.96 -4.28
C PHE A 118 -12.86 -16.21 -2.79
N TYR A 119 -12.10 -17.25 -2.47
CA TYR A 119 -11.63 -17.55 -1.12
C TYR A 119 -10.27 -16.89 -0.88
N VAL A 120 -10.18 -16.00 0.11
CA VAL A 120 -8.92 -15.33 0.44
C VAL A 120 -8.17 -16.18 1.47
N ILE A 121 -7.18 -16.96 1.01
CA ILE A 121 -6.38 -17.85 1.89
C ILE A 121 -5.56 -17.04 2.91
N ASN A 122 -5.01 -15.89 2.50
CA ASN A 122 -4.22 -15.02 3.37
C ASN A 122 -5.03 -13.78 3.78
N SER A 123 -5.87 -13.92 4.80
CA SER A 123 -6.43 -12.78 5.51
C SER A 123 -5.30 -11.94 6.09
N LYS A 124 -5.45 -10.60 6.09
CA LYS A 124 -4.54 -9.77 6.89
C LYS A 124 -4.68 -10.23 8.33
N ASN A 125 -3.68 -10.91 8.88
CA ASN A 125 -3.52 -10.97 10.32
C ASN A 125 -3.10 -9.55 10.72
N ASP A 126 -4.02 -8.82 11.32
CA ASP A 126 -3.67 -7.64 12.13
C ASP A 126 -2.79 -8.08 13.31
#